data_AF-A0A1G7W785-F1
#
_entry.id   AF-A0A1G7W785-F1
#
_cell.length_a   1.000
_cell.length_b   1.000
_cell.length_c   1.000
_cell.angle_alpha   90.00
_cell.angle_beta   90.00
_cell.angle_gamma   90.00
#
_symmetry.space_group_name_H-M   'P 1'
#
loop_
_entity.id
_entity.type
_entity.pdbx_description
1 polymer ?
#
loop_
_entity_poly.entity_id
_entity_poly.type
_entity_poly.pdbx_seq_one_letter_code
_entity_poly.pdbx_strand_id
1 'polypeptide(L)'
;MAIASLTSWLNDPNRTYEHGKLLYDQYGDNKSLSALFKSGSTSFHLSKLTAALAALNLKANLEPKPIIILEAPEPEPSPEKMRISYDSAPDQIIQILEKKRFNYAKARRLFEAVRVMDSQQHRLDAAIEILDLMDEVNEAWAIIDEWNDTGHLREQEQKQVVVDVQHMSLQQLLKEKANLGPNISKDRKKLKVADSDKSRLKITQRIEAREARYKLVLERIDGYAI
;
A
#
# COMPACT_ATOMS: atom_id res chain seq x y z
N MET A 1 11.46 -31.01 -24.92
CA MET A 1 10.65 -29.75 -25.01
C MET A 1 11.47 -28.48 -24.78
N ALA A 2 12.56 -28.49 -24.01
CA ALA A 2 13.42 -27.31 -23.76
C ALA A 2 13.88 -26.56 -25.04
N ILE A 3 14.26 -27.31 -26.09
CA ILE A 3 14.74 -26.77 -27.37
C ILE A 3 13.66 -25.96 -28.09
N ALA A 4 12.38 -26.32 -27.93
CA ALA A 4 11.27 -25.61 -28.59
C ALA A 4 11.07 -24.20 -28.01
N SER A 5 11.15 -24.04 -26.68
CA SER A 5 11.01 -22.74 -26.01
C SER A 5 12.15 -21.79 -26.34
N LEU A 6 13.40 -22.27 -26.34
CA LEU A 6 14.58 -21.48 -26.73
C LEU A 6 14.49 -21.04 -28.20
N THR A 7 14.16 -21.97 -29.10
CA THR A 7 14.02 -21.68 -30.53
C THR A 7 12.89 -20.69 -30.80
N SER A 8 11.75 -20.84 -30.12
CA SER A 8 10.63 -19.90 -30.23
C SER A 8 11.03 -18.49 -29.81
N TRP A 9 11.74 -18.32 -28.69
CA TRP A 9 12.19 -17.00 -28.23
C TRP A 9 13.25 -16.38 -29.15
N LEU A 10 14.18 -17.19 -29.67
CA LEU A 10 15.22 -16.72 -30.59
C LEU A 10 14.64 -16.18 -31.92
N ASN A 11 13.56 -16.82 -32.40
CA ASN A 11 12.91 -16.47 -33.66
C ASN A 11 11.83 -15.38 -33.52
N ASP A 12 11.42 -15.04 -32.29
CA ASP A 12 10.39 -14.04 -32.03
C ASP A 12 10.92 -12.61 -32.30
N PRO A 13 10.31 -11.83 -33.23
CA PRO A 13 10.66 -10.44 -33.46
C PRO A 13 10.33 -9.53 -32.28
N ASN A 14 9.37 -9.91 -31.43
CA ASN A 14 8.91 -9.15 -30.26
C ASN A 14 9.44 -9.72 -28.94
N ARG A 15 10.57 -10.45 -28.99
CA ARG A 15 11.17 -11.07 -27.81
C ARG A 15 11.45 -10.06 -26.69
N THR A 16 11.03 -10.39 -25.48
CA THR A 16 11.27 -9.58 -24.28
C THR A 16 12.51 -10.07 -23.53
N TYR A 17 13.28 -9.12 -22.98
CA TYR A 17 14.51 -9.42 -22.24
C TYR A 17 14.25 -10.28 -20.99
N GLU A 18 13.19 -9.96 -20.23
CA GLU A 18 12.80 -10.70 -19.02
C GLU A 18 12.50 -12.18 -19.32
N HIS A 19 11.81 -12.47 -20.42
CA HIS A 19 11.53 -13.85 -20.82
C HIS A 19 12.83 -14.60 -21.17
N GLY A 20 13.74 -13.96 -21.90
CA GLY A 20 15.04 -14.57 -22.23
C GLY A 20 15.88 -14.84 -20.98
N LYS A 21 15.84 -13.94 -19.99
CA LYS A 21 16.53 -14.11 -18.70
C LYS A 21 15.99 -15.31 -17.93
N LEU A 22 14.66 -15.48 -17.88
CA LEU A 22 14.04 -16.66 -17.25
C LEU A 22 14.46 -17.96 -17.94
N LEU A 23 14.47 -17.99 -19.28
CA LEU A 23 14.96 -19.13 -20.04
C LEU A 23 16.43 -19.42 -19.73
N TYR A 24 17.26 -18.39 -19.60
CA TYR A 24 18.67 -18.56 -19.24
C TYR A 24 18.85 -19.06 -17.81
N ASP A 25 18.08 -18.56 -16.84
CA ASP A 25 18.16 -19.06 -15.46
C ASP A 25 17.71 -20.52 -15.35
N GLN A 26 16.76 -20.94 -16.20
CA GLN A 26 16.26 -22.33 -16.24
C GLN A 26 17.23 -23.31 -16.92
N TYR A 27 17.93 -22.91 -17.98
CA TYR A 27 18.76 -23.82 -18.80
C TYR A 27 20.26 -23.52 -18.76
N GLY A 28 20.67 -22.32 -18.36
CA GLY A 28 22.05 -21.84 -18.37
C GLY A 28 22.85 -22.30 -17.16
N ASP A 29 24.11 -22.67 -17.38
CA ASP A 29 25.06 -23.18 -16.39
C ASP A 29 26.01 -22.09 -15.84
N ASN A 30 26.23 -21.02 -16.58
CA ASN A 30 27.21 -20.00 -16.23
C ASN A 30 26.67 -18.94 -15.25
N LYS A 31 27.14 -18.99 -14.00
CA LYS A 31 26.77 -18.05 -12.93
C LYS A 31 27.15 -16.60 -13.24
N SER A 32 28.29 -16.37 -13.90
CA SER A 32 28.74 -15.02 -14.27
C SER A 32 27.80 -14.38 -15.29
N LEU A 33 27.28 -15.17 -16.25
CA LEU A 33 26.28 -14.69 -17.20
C LEU A 33 24.93 -14.44 -16.53
N SER A 34 24.47 -15.32 -15.64
CA SER A 34 23.24 -15.05 -14.85
C SER A 34 23.37 -13.77 -14.01
N ALA A 35 24.53 -13.54 -13.37
CA ALA A 35 24.79 -12.29 -12.64
C ALA A 35 24.80 -11.06 -13.57
N LEU A 36 25.43 -11.16 -14.74
CA LEU A 36 25.39 -10.13 -15.77
C LEU A 36 23.94 -9.81 -16.15
N PHE A 37 23.12 -10.83 -16.45
CA PHE A 37 21.73 -10.61 -16.88
C PHE A 37 20.82 -10.07 -15.78
N LYS A 38 21.17 -10.28 -14.50
CA LYS A 38 20.49 -9.67 -13.35
C LYS A 38 20.83 -8.19 -13.17
N SER A 39 22.00 -7.74 -13.63
CA SER A 39 22.46 -6.36 -13.42
C SER A 39 21.81 -5.31 -14.33
N GLY A 40 21.21 -5.70 -15.46
CA GLY A 40 20.53 -4.75 -16.35
C GLY A 40 19.98 -5.36 -17.63
N SER A 41 19.33 -4.53 -18.46
CA SER A 41 18.62 -4.91 -19.69
C SER A 41 19.03 -4.10 -20.92
N THR A 42 20.25 -3.54 -20.94
CA THR A 42 20.75 -2.73 -22.08
C THR A 42 20.95 -3.58 -23.35
N SER A 43 21.11 -2.93 -24.52
CA SER A 43 21.39 -3.62 -25.80
C SER A 43 22.59 -4.59 -25.72
N PHE A 44 23.62 -4.23 -24.95
CA PHE A 44 24.75 -5.12 -24.66
C PHE A 44 24.32 -6.41 -23.94
N HIS A 45 23.47 -6.30 -22.91
CA HIS A 45 22.94 -7.45 -22.18
C HIS A 45 22.08 -8.34 -23.09
N LEU A 46 21.20 -7.72 -23.89
CA LEU A 46 20.35 -8.45 -24.83
C LEU A 46 21.18 -9.22 -25.87
N SER A 47 22.23 -8.61 -26.42
CA SER A 47 23.15 -9.26 -27.36
C SER A 47 23.86 -10.47 -26.72
N LYS A 48 24.37 -10.31 -25.50
CA LYS A 48 25.02 -11.39 -24.75
C LYS A 48 24.05 -12.51 -24.37
N LEU A 49 22.83 -12.16 -23.96
CA LEU A 49 21.75 -13.11 -23.63
C LEU A 49 21.34 -13.92 -24.85
N THR A 50 21.16 -13.26 -26.00
CA THR A 50 20.81 -13.91 -27.27
C THR A 50 21.90 -14.89 -27.69
N ALA A 51 23.18 -14.50 -27.63
CA ALA A 51 24.29 -15.38 -27.94
C ALA A 51 24.35 -16.60 -26.99
N ALA A 52 24.11 -16.38 -25.70
CA ALA A 52 24.14 -17.43 -24.70
C ALA A 52 22.96 -18.42 -24.87
N LEU A 53 21.76 -17.94 -25.16
CA LEU A 53 20.59 -18.77 -25.46
C LEU A 53 20.75 -19.55 -26.78
N ALA A 54 21.35 -18.94 -27.80
CA ALA A 54 21.68 -19.63 -29.05
C ALA A 54 22.70 -20.75 -28.82
N ALA A 55 23.74 -20.50 -28.01
CA ALA A 55 24.72 -21.53 -27.63
C ALA A 55 24.07 -22.68 -26.82
N LEU A 56 23.11 -22.37 -25.95
CA LEU A 56 22.31 -23.38 -25.25
C LEU A 56 21.45 -24.19 -26.23
N ASN A 57 20.83 -23.54 -27.21
CA ASN A 57 19.97 -24.21 -28.19
C ASN A 57 20.71 -25.25 -29.05
N LEU A 58 22.03 -25.11 -29.20
CA LEU A 58 22.89 -26.06 -29.91
C LEU A 58 23.30 -27.29 -29.07
N LYS A 59 23.17 -27.22 -27.73
CA LYS A 59 23.50 -28.35 -26.85
C LYS A 59 22.35 -29.37 -26.90
N ALA A 60 22.63 -30.60 -27.34
CA ALA A 60 21.69 -31.72 -27.22
C ALA A 60 21.53 -32.12 -25.74
N ASN A 61 20.31 -32.49 -25.34
CA ASN A 61 19.96 -32.96 -23.99
C ASN A 61 20.06 -31.92 -22.85
N LEU A 62 19.46 -30.74 -23.05
CA LEU A 62 19.23 -29.82 -21.93
C LEU A 62 18.11 -30.36 -21.02
N GLU A 63 18.48 -30.74 -19.81
CA GLU A 63 17.51 -30.98 -18.74
C GLU A 63 17.16 -29.64 -18.06
N PRO A 64 15.87 -29.31 -17.90
CA PRO A 64 15.45 -28.10 -17.21
C PRO A 64 15.92 -28.18 -15.75
N LYS A 65 16.62 -27.15 -15.27
CA LYS A 65 16.89 -27.06 -13.84
C LYS A 65 15.55 -26.96 -13.11
N PRO A 66 15.36 -27.66 -11.98
CA PRO A 66 14.19 -27.43 -11.15
C PRO A 66 14.19 -25.95 -10.81
N ILE A 67 13.06 -25.28 -11.09
CA ILE A 67 12.84 -23.93 -10.62
C ILE A 67 12.84 -24.05 -9.10
N ILE A 68 13.98 -23.72 -8.49
CA ILE A 68 14.04 -23.56 -7.05
C ILE A 68 13.22 -22.30 -6.80
N ILE A 69 11.92 -22.50 -6.56
CA ILE A 69 11.13 -21.53 -5.83
C ILE A 69 11.85 -21.48 -4.50
N LEU A 70 12.79 -20.54 -4.38
CA LEU A 70 13.31 -20.14 -3.09
C LEU A 70 12.05 -19.80 -2.32
N GLU A 71 11.65 -20.67 -1.39
CA GLU A 71 10.70 -20.33 -0.36
C GLU A 71 11.15 -18.96 0.11
N ALA A 72 10.30 -17.96 -0.15
CA ALA A 72 10.57 -16.61 0.31
C ALA A 72 10.98 -16.76 1.77
N PRO A 73 12.15 -16.22 2.17
CA PRO A 73 12.71 -16.46 3.49
C PRO A 73 11.57 -16.35 4.49
N GLU A 74 11.34 -17.44 5.22
CA GLU A 74 10.21 -17.56 6.14
C GLU A 74 10.20 -16.26 6.94
N PRO A 75 9.16 -15.41 6.77
CA PRO A 75 9.22 -14.06 7.29
C PRO A 75 9.54 -14.20 8.77
N GLU A 76 10.67 -13.62 9.20
CA GLU A 76 11.05 -13.62 10.62
C GLU A 76 9.78 -13.27 11.40
N PRO A 77 9.45 -14.04 12.46
CA PRO A 77 8.21 -13.88 13.18
C PRO A 77 8.13 -12.42 13.63
N SER A 78 7.38 -11.63 12.86
CA SER A 78 7.10 -10.25 13.18
C SER A 78 6.56 -10.28 14.61
N PRO A 79 7.12 -9.49 15.53
CA PRO A 79 6.75 -9.52 16.95
C PRO A 79 5.24 -9.59 17.01
N GLU A 80 4.71 -10.64 17.63
CA GLU A 80 3.29 -11.01 17.63
C GLU A 80 2.44 -9.75 17.81
N LYS A 81 2.06 -9.12 16.70
CA LYS A 81 1.15 -7.98 16.74
C LYS A 81 -0.11 -8.63 17.25
N MET A 82 -0.54 -8.25 18.46
CA MET A 82 -1.75 -8.75 19.11
C MET A 82 -2.79 -9.01 18.03
N ARG A 83 -3.02 -10.30 17.73
CA ARG A 83 -4.09 -10.67 16.81
C ARG A 83 -5.35 -10.26 17.52
N ILE A 84 -5.92 -9.14 17.07
CA ILE A 84 -7.17 -8.60 17.58
C ILE A 84 -8.14 -9.76 17.67
N SER A 85 -8.70 -9.97 18.86
CA SER A 85 -9.84 -10.87 18.99
C SER A 85 -10.99 -10.24 18.22
N TYR A 86 -11.34 -10.82 17.07
CA TYR A 86 -12.46 -10.37 16.23
C TYR A 86 -13.74 -10.22 17.05
N ASP A 87 -13.87 -11.00 18.13
CA ASP A 87 -15.04 -11.08 18.99
C ASP A 87 -15.26 -9.82 19.85
N SER A 88 -14.25 -8.96 20.02
CA SER A 88 -14.33 -7.75 20.84
C SER A 88 -14.29 -6.44 20.05
N ALA A 89 -14.18 -6.50 18.72
CA ALA A 89 -14.08 -5.32 17.89
C ALA A 89 -15.46 -4.66 17.69
N PRO A 90 -15.56 -3.31 17.64
CA PRO A 90 -16.79 -2.64 17.25
C PRO A 90 -17.26 -3.04 15.85
N ASP A 91 -18.57 -3.10 15.61
CA ASP A 91 -19.17 -3.47 14.31
C ASP A 91 -18.59 -2.67 13.13
N GLN A 92 -18.24 -1.40 13.36
CA GLN A 92 -17.61 -0.54 12.35
C GLN A 92 -16.23 -1.06 11.91
N ILE A 93 -15.40 -1.54 12.85
CA ILE A 93 -14.09 -2.15 12.52
C ILE A 93 -14.29 -3.46 11.77
N ILE A 94 -15.31 -4.25 12.14
CA ILE A 94 -15.65 -5.50 11.45
C ILE A 94 -16.01 -5.21 9.99
N GLN A 95 -16.87 -4.20 9.74
CA GLN A 95 -17.23 -3.78 8.39
C GLN A 95 -16.01 -3.31 7.57
N ILE A 96 -15.09 -2.55 8.19
CA ILE A 96 -13.84 -2.13 7.54
C ILE A 96 -12.97 -3.34 7.19
N LEU A 97 -12.85 -4.32 8.08
CA LEU A 97 -12.10 -5.55 7.84
C LEU A 97 -12.69 -6.38 6.70
N GLU A 98 -14.01 -6.50 6.64
CA GLU A 98 -14.71 -7.17 5.55
C GLU A 98 -14.51 -6.44 4.22
N LYS A 99 -14.68 -5.12 4.20
CA LYS A 99 -14.43 -4.28 3.01
C LYS A 99 -12.99 -4.43 2.52
N LYS A 100 -12.00 -4.39 3.42
CA LYS A 100 -10.59 -4.60 3.09
C LYS A 100 -10.36 -5.95 2.43
N ARG A 101 -10.91 -7.03 3.01
CA ARG A 101 -10.80 -8.40 2.46
C ARG A 101 -11.43 -8.49 1.07
N PHE A 102 -12.60 -7.88 0.89
CA PHE A 102 -13.28 -7.82 -0.40
C PHE A 102 -12.45 -7.09 -1.46
N ASN A 103 -11.97 -5.88 -1.15
CA ASN A 103 -11.16 -5.06 -2.07
C ASN A 103 -9.87 -5.78 -2.47
N TYR A 104 -9.16 -6.35 -1.50
CA TYR A 104 -7.94 -7.11 -1.77
C TYR A 104 -8.20 -8.34 -2.66
N ALA A 105 -9.28 -9.09 -2.40
CA ALA A 105 -9.65 -10.23 -3.24
C ALA A 105 -10.03 -9.80 -4.67
N LYS A 106 -10.73 -8.67 -4.82
CA LYS A 106 -11.08 -8.09 -6.12
C LYS A 106 -9.84 -7.64 -6.89
N ALA A 107 -8.93 -6.91 -6.25
CA ALA A 107 -7.67 -6.45 -6.84
C ALA A 107 -6.82 -7.63 -7.31
N ARG A 108 -6.73 -8.69 -6.51
CA ARG A 108 -6.01 -9.91 -6.89
C ARG A 108 -6.60 -10.58 -8.13
N ARG A 109 -7.93 -10.72 -8.19
CA ARG A 109 -8.60 -11.30 -9.38
C ARG A 109 -8.37 -10.46 -10.63
N LEU A 110 -8.45 -9.13 -10.52
CA LEU A 110 -8.16 -8.22 -11.63
C LEU A 110 -6.70 -8.37 -12.08
N PHE A 111 -5.75 -8.44 -11.14
CA PHE A 111 -4.34 -8.61 -11.45
C PHE A 111 -4.06 -9.91 -12.23
N GLU A 112 -4.72 -11.01 -11.85
CA GLU A 112 -4.65 -12.28 -12.57
C GLU A 112 -5.29 -12.15 -13.97
N ALA A 113 -6.43 -11.47 -14.08
CA ALA A 113 -7.16 -11.28 -15.34
C ALA A 113 -6.45 -10.35 -16.34
N VAL A 114 -5.76 -9.30 -15.88
CA VAL A 114 -5.04 -8.34 -16.75
C VAL A 114 -4.04 -9.05 -17.68
N ARG A 115 -3.46 -10.17 -17.24
CA ARG A 115 -2.50 -10.96 -18.02
C ARG A 115 -3.10 -11.61 -19.27
N VAL A 116 -4.41 -11.83 -19.28
CA VAL A 116 -5.13 -12.51 -20.37
C VAL A 116 -6.08 -11.59 -21.13
N MET A 117 -6.12 -10.30 -20.81
CA MET A 117 -6.93 -9.31 -21.54
C MET A 117 -6.27 -8.94 -22.88
N ASP A 118 -7.02 -9.01 -23.98
CA ASP A 118 -6.51 -8.74 -25.32
C ASP A 118 -6.28 -7.24 -25.59
N SER A 119 -7.21 -6.39 -25.15
CA SER A 119 -7.18 -4.95 -25.38
C SER A 119 -6.23 -4.22 -24.44
N GLN A 120 -5.36 -3.38 -24.99
CA GLN A 120 -4.48 -2.50 -24.21
C GLN A 120 -5.26 -1.53 -23.33
N GLN A 121 -6.39 -1.00 -23.82
CA GLN A 121 -7.21 -0.08 -23.04
C GLN A 121 -7.80 -0.78 -21.81
N HIS A 122 -8.34 -2.00 -21.97
CA HIS A 122 -8.88 -2.76 -20.84
C HIS A 122 -7.81 -3.14 -19.82
N ARG A 123 -6.58 -3.44 -20.26
CA ARG A 123 -5.45 -3.64 -19.33
C ARG A 123 -5.12 -2.38 -18.54
N LEU A 124 -5.17 -1.20 -19.18
CA LEU A 124 -4.94 0.08 -18.51
C LEU A 124 -6.04 0.37 -17.49
N ASP A 125 -7.31 0.24 -17.88
CA ASP A 125 -8.46 0.47 -17.01
C ASP A 125 -8.41 -0.46 -15.78
N ALA A 126 -8.11 -1.74 -15.99
CA ALA A 126 -7.97 -2.71 -14.89
C ALA A 126 -6.76 -2.40 -14.00
N ALA A 127 -5.66 -1.89 -14.54
CA ALA A 127 -4.51 -1.47 -13.74
C ALA A 127 -4.84 -0.26 -12.84
N ILE A 128 -5.59 0.71 -13.35
CA ILE A 128 -6.08 1.86 -12.57
C ILE A 128 -7.01 1.35 -11.45
N GLU A 129 -7.97 0.49 -11.77
CA GLU A 129 -8.89 -0.07 -10.76
C GLU A 129 -8.15 -0.85 -9.66
N ILE A 130 -7.08 -1.59 -10.01
CA ILE A 130 -6.23 -2.25 -9.01
C ILE A 130 -5.58 -1.22 -8.08
N LEU A 131 -5.07 -0.10 -8.60
CA LEU A 131 -4.45 0.94 -7.78
C LEU A 131 -5.47 1.54 -6.80
N ASP A 132 -6.65 1.92 -7.28
CA ASP A 132 -7.71 2.47 -6.45
C ASP A 132 -8.13 1.49 -5.33
N LEU A 133 -8.30 0.21 -5.66
CA LEU A 133 -8.63 -0.82 -4.67
C LEU A 133 -7.52 -1.00 -3.62
N MET A 134 -6.26 -0.86 -4.01
CA MET A 134 -5.13 -0.98 -3.09
C MET A 134 -4.97 0.25 -2.20
N ASP A 135 -5.30 1.45 -2.70
CA ASP A 135 -5.38 2.66 -1.88
C ASP A 135 -6.47 2.52 -0.81
N GLU A 136 -7.67 2.02 -1.16
CA GLU A 136 -8.72 1.73 -0.17
C GLU A 136 -8.29 0.67 0.87
N VAL A 137 -7.50 -0.34 0.46
CA VAL A 137 -6.94 -1.33 1.38
C VAL A 137 -5.95 -0.69 2.36
N ASN A 138 -5.13 0.25 1.89
CA ASN A 138 -4.19 0.98 2.71
C ASN A 138 -4.89 1.92 3.70
N GLU A 139 -5.95 2.60 3.28
CA GLU A 139 -6.80 3.41 4.17
C GLU A 139 -7.45 2.56 5.26
N ALA A 140 -8.00 1.39 4.90
CA ALA A 140 -8.57 0.47 5.87
C ALA A 140 -7.52 0.01 6.89
N TRP A 141 -6.29 -0.28 6.45
CA TRP A 141 -5.18 -0.60 7.35
C TRP A 141 -4.85 0.56 8.29
N ALA A 142 -4.80 1.79 7.79
CA ALA A 142 -4.52 2.97 8.62
C ALA A 142 -5.56 3.15 9.73
N ILE A 143 -6.85 2.94 9.43
CA ILE A 143 -7.93 3.02 10.43
C ILE A 143 -7.81 1.89 11.47
N ILE A 144 -7.53 0.66 11.02
CA ILE A 144 -7.34 -0.49 11.91
C ILE A 144 -6.13 -0.26 12.82
N ASP A 145 -5.02 0.22 12.28
CA ASP A 145 -3.81 0.52 13.06
C ASP A 145 -4.05 1.65 14.06
N GLU A 146 -4.78 2.71 13.68
CA GLU A 146 -5.18 3.78 14.60
C GLU A 146 -6.06 3.26 15.74
N TRP A 147 -7.04 2.40 15.44
CA TRP A 147 -7.88 1.77 16.46
C TRP A 147 -7.08 0.82 17.36
N ASN A 148 -6.12 0.06 16.82
CA ASN A 148 -5.25 -0.80 17.62
C ASN A 148 -4.38 0.00 18.59
N ASP A 149 -3.89 1.15 18.14
CA ASP A 149 -3.02 2.03 18.93
C ASP A 149 -3.80 2.78 20.03
N THR A 150 -5.06 3.14 19.78
CA THR A 150 -5.83 4.06 20.65
C THR A 150 -7.01 3.41 21.37
N GLY A 151 -7.55 2.31 20.85
CA GLY A 151 -8.80 1.69 21.28
C GLY A 151 -10.07 2.39 20.78
N HIS A 152 -9.96 3.49 20.01
CA HIS A 152 -11.09 4.32 19.60
C HIS A 152 -11.09 4.62 18.10
N LEU A 153 -12.29 4.75 17.52
CA LEU A 153 -12.47 5.13 16.11
C LEU A 153 -12.57 6.65 15.97
N ARG A 154 -11.85 7.23 15.02
CA ARG A 154 -11.78 8.68 14.77
C ARG A 154 -13.15 9.33 14.51
N GLU A 155 -14.08 8.63 13.84
CA GLU A 155 -15.45 9.11 13.65
C GLU A 155 -16.27 9.19 14.94
N GLN A 156 -16.06 8.24 15.87
CA GLN A 156 -16.72 8.26 17.16
C GLN A 156 -16.22 9.44 17.99
N GLU A 157 -14.92 9.77 17.91
CA GLU A 157 -14.38 10.96 18.55
C GLU A 157 -15.02 12.24 18.00
N GLN A 158 -15.19 12.37 16.68
CA GLN A 158 -15.81 13.56 16.10
C GLN A 158 -17.27 13.74 16.53
N LYS A 159 -18.07 12.65 16.54
CA LYS A 159 -19.45 12.69 17.03
C LYS A 159 -19.52 13.05 18.51
N GLN A 160 -18.62 12.49 19.32
CA GLN A 160 -18.55 12.81 20.74
C GLN A 160 -18.18 14.27 20.98
N VAL A 161 -17.25 14.84 20.20
CA VAL A 161 -16.89 16.26 20.29
C VAL A 161 -18.09 17.17 20.01
N VAL A 162 -18.94 16.83 19.04
CA VAL A 162 -20.17 17.59 18.77
C VAL A 162 -21.13 17.52 19.95
N VAL A 163 -21.39 16.32 20.48
CA VAL A 163 -22.27 16.11 21.64
C VAL A 163 -21.75 16.85 22.87
N ASP A 164 -20.45 16.76 23.16
CA ASP A 164 -19.80 17.46 24.26
C ASP A 164 -20.02 18.97 24.16
N VAL A 165 -19.73 19.57 22.98
CA VAL A 165 -19.89 21.01 22.76
C VAL A 165 -21.37 21.42 22.84
N GLN A 166 -22.30 20.59 22.38
CA GLN A 166 -23.73 20.87 22.48
C GLN A 166 -24.24 20.92 23.93
N HIS A 167 -23.67 20.13 24.83
CA HIS A 167 -24.04 20.08 26.25
C HIS A 167 -23.30 21.09 27.13
N MET A 168 -22.33 21.84 26.59
CA MET A 168 -21.64 22.88 27.35
C MET A 168 -22.53 24.08 27.65
N SER A 169 -22.38 24.64 28.85
CA SER A 169 -22.99 25.92 29.20
C SER A 169 -22.30 27.09 28.48
N LEU A 170 -22.99 28.23 28.35
CA LEU A 170 -22.41 29.42 27.72
C LEU A 170 -21.08 29.86 28.37
N GLN A 171 -20.98 29.79 29.70
CA GLN A 171 -19.75 30.10 30.41
C GLN A 171 -18.61 29.13 30.06
N GLN A 172 -18.91 27.84 29.91
CA GLN A 172 -17.95 26.83 29.48
C GLN A 172 -17.51 27.09 28.03
N LEU A 173 -18.44 27.41 27.13
CA LEU A 173 -18.14 27.73 25.73
C LEU A 173 -17.23 28.96 25.60
N LEU A 174 -17.49 30.04 26.35
CA LEU A 174 -16.64 31.23 26.35
C LEU A 174 -15.23 30.94 26.87
N LYS A 175 -15.12 30.13 27.93
CA LYS A 175 -13.83 29.68 28.47
C LYS A 175 -13.08 28.81 27.46
N GLU A 176 -13.77 27.87 26.82
CA GLU A 176 -13.21 26.98 25.81
C GLU A 176 -12.71 27.78 24.59
N LYS A 177 -13.51 28.74 24.10
CA LYS A 177 -13.14 29.69 23.03
C LYS A 177 -11.84 30.43 23.35
N ALA A 178 -11.72 30.96 24.58
CA ALA A 178 -10.53 31.67 25.02
C ALA A 178 -9.27 30.78 25.06
N ASN A 179 -9.43 29.48 25.33
CA ASN A 179 -8.31 28.54 25.44
C ASN A 179 -7.89 27.93 24.09
N LEU A 180 -8.83 27.64 23.19
CA LEU A 180 -8.56 26.94 21.93
C LEU A 180 -7.66 27.76 20.99
N GLY A 181 -7.91 29.06 20.84
CA GLY A 181 -7.11 29.94 19.96
C GLY A 181 -5.61 29.97 20.29
N PRO A 182 -5.22 30.26 21.55
CA PRO A 182 -3.83 30.19 21.99
C PRO A 182 -3.20 28.80 21.82
N ASN A 183 -3.97 27.73 22.09
CA ASN A 183 -3.49 26.35 21.97
C ASN A 183 -3.22 25.95 20.51
N ILE A 184 -4.09 26.33 19.57
CA ILE A 184 -3.88 26.14 18.12
C ILE A 184 -2.61 26.90 17.69
N SER A 185 -2.46 28.15 18.13
CA SER A 185 -1.29 28.96 17.82
C SER A 185 0.01 28.35 18.35
N LYS A 186 -0.02 27.79 19.57
CA LYS A 186 1.11 27.08 20.18
C LYS A 186 1.49 25.82 19.39
N ASP A 187 0.50 25.07 18.90
CA ASP A 187 0.76 23.87 18.10
C ASP A 187 1.29 24.19 16.71
N ARG A 188 0.78 25.23 16.05
CA ARG A 188 1.34 25.73 14.78
C ARG A 188 2.81 26.13 14.93
N LYS A 189 3.20 26.70 16.08
CA LYS A 189 4.63 26.96 16.38
C LYS A 189 5.42 25.66 16.54
N LYS A 190 4.89 24.67 17.26
CA LYS A 190 5.54 23.35 17.41
C LYS A 190 5.71 22.62 16.07
N LEU A 191 4.72 22.72 15.18
CA LEU A 191 4.76 22.07 13.87
C LEU A 191 5.95 22.54 13.01
N LYS A 192 6.31 23.84 13.11
CA LYS A 192 7.43 24.43 12.39
C LYS A 192 8.81 23.94 12.87
N VAL A 193 8.89 23.44 14.10
CA VAL A 193 10.14 23.01 14.75
C VAL A 193 10.19 21.48 14.91
N ALA A 194 9.25 20.75 14.33
CA ALA A 194 9.20 19.30 14.47
C ALA A 194 10.10 18.62 13.43
N ASP A 195 11.05 17.81 13.92
CA ASP A 195 12.11 17.19 13.08
C ASP A 195 11.67 15.92 12.33
N SER A 196 10.65 15.21 12.82
CA SER A 196 10.21 13.94 12.23
C SER A 196 8.82 14.03 11.62
N ASP A 197 8.62 13.33 10.49
CA ASP A 197 7.34 13.26 9.80
C ASP A 197 6.23 12.70 10.69
N LYS A 198 6.55 11.70 11.51
CA LYS A 198 5.61 11.14 12.50
C LYS A 198 5.18 12.19 13.53
N SER A 199 6.10 13.03 14.01
CA SER A 199 5.76 14.11 14.94
C SER A 199 4.94 15.20 14.26
N ARG A 200 5.29 15.55 13.02
CA ARG A 200 4.55 16.55 12.22
C ARG A 200 3.11 16.09 12.00
N LEU A 201 2.90 14.84 11.59
CA LEU A 201 1.57 14.26 11.40
C LEU A 201 0.73 14.35 12.69
N LYS A 202 1.26 13.92 13.83
CA LYS A 202 0.55 14.00 15.13
C LYS A 202 0.19 15.44 15.52
N ILE A 203 1.08 16.40 15.28
CA ILE A 203 0.81 17.82 15.58
C ILE A 203 -0.26 18.36 14.64
N THR A 204 -0.21 18.05 13.34
CA THR A 204 -1.21 18.45 12.35
C THR A 204 -2.60 17.93 12.72
N GLN A 205 -2.72 16.63 13.04
CA GLN A 205 -3.99 16.05 13.47
C GLN A 205 -4.57 16.74 14.72
N ARG A 206 -3.70 17.13 15.67
CA ARG A 206 -4.12 17.87 16.88
C ARG A 206 -4.59 19.30 16.56
N ILE A 207 -3.98 19.95 15.57
CA ILE A 207 -4.41 21.27 15.09
C ILE A 207 -5.79 21.15 14.45
N GLU A 208 -5.96 20.22 13.52
CA GLU A 208 -7.22 19.97 12.80
C GLU A 208 -8.37 19.69 13.78
N ALA A 209 -8.15 18.80 14.76
CA ALA A 209 -9.16 18.47 15.77
C ALA A 209 -9.57 19.69 16.62
N ARG A 210 -8.61 20.54 16.99
CA ARG A 210 -8.90 21.76 17.76
C ARG A 210 -9.58 22.83 16.93
N GLU A 211 -9.22 22.98 15.66
CA GLU A 211 -9.87 23.90 14.73
C GLU A 211 -11.33 23.50 14.48
N ALA A 212 -11.60 22.20 14.29
CA ALA A 212 -12.95 21.67 14.19
C ALA A 212 -13.78 21.95 15.45
N ARG A 213 -13.21 21.65 16.65
CA ARG A 213 -13.87 21.95 17.93
C ARG A 213 -14.10 23.45 18.14
N TYR A 214 -13.14 24.29 17.75
CA TYR A 214 -13.26 25.75 17.86
C TYR A 214 -14.39 26.29 16.98
N LYS A 215 -14.53 25.78 15.75
CA LYS A 215 -15.63 26.12 14.85
C LYS A 215 -16.99 25.77 15.47
N LEU A 216 -17.15 24.55 15.99
CA LEU A 216 -18.39 24.12 16.66
C LEU A 216 -18.73 25.01 17.88
N VAL A 217 -17.73 25.39 18.67
CA VAL A 217 -17.91 26.30 19.82
C VAL A 217 -18.39 27.68 19.35
N LEU A 218 -17.83 28.23 18.27
CA LEU A 218 -18.28 29.50 17.70
C LEU A 218 -19.73 29.43 17.21
N GLU A 219 -20.07 28.42 16.41
CA GLU A 219 -21.44 28.20 15.91
C GLU A 219 -22.45 28.10 17.06
N ARG A 220 -22.08 27.39 18.14
CA ARG A 220 -22.95 27.26 19.30
C ARG A 220 -23.14 28.57 20.06
N ILE A 221 -22.08 29.38 20.21
CA ILE A 221 -22.13 30.71 20.86
C ILE A 221 -23.00 31.66 20.03
N ASP A 222 -22.82 31.69 18.71
CA ASP A 222 -23.59 32.56 17.82
C ASP A 222 -25.08 32.21 17.84
N GLY A 223 -25.42 30.92 17.99
CA GLY A 223 -26.79 30.46 18.19
C GLY A 223 -27.44 30.87 19.53
N TYR A 224 -26.69 31.37 20.52
CA TYR A 224 -27.24 31.98 21.74
C TYR A 224 -27.49 33.49 21.58
N ALA A 225 -26.97 34.12 20.53
CA ALA A 225 -27.10 35.56 20.29
C ALA A 225 -28.39 35.95 19.57
N ILE A 226 -29.25 34.97 19.27
CA ILE A 226 -30.59 35.10 18.65
C ILE A 226 -31.63 34.91 19.75
#